data_AF-A0A530QI53-F1
#
_entry.id   AF-A0A530QI53-F1
#
_cell.length_a   1.000
_cell.length_b   1.000
_cell.length_c   1.000
_cell.angle_alpha   90.00
_cell.angle_beta   90.00
_cell.angle_gamma   90.00
#
_symmetry.space_group_name_H-M   'P 1'
#
loop_
_entity.id
_entity.type
_entity.pdbx_description
1 polymer ?
#
loop_
_entity_poly.entity_id
_entity_poly.type
_entity_poly.pdbx_seq_one_letter_code
_entity_poly.pdbx_strand_id
1 'polypeptide(L)'
;AEAVAWWEALTGSGGEGMVVKPLDFISRSKKGLIQPALKVRGREYLRIIYGPEYDAPDNLVRLRERSLGGKRSSALREFALGHQALKRFVAKQPLRRIHECVFGVLALEERTSGVYSPS
;
A
#
# COMPACT_ATOMS: atom_id res chain seq x y z
N ALA A 1 -14.88 1.30 18.54
CA ALA A 1 -14.39 2.53 19.19
C ALA A 1 -12.95 2.36 19.68
N GLU A 2 -12.61 1.24 20.35
CA GLU A 2 -11.28 0.98 20.90
C GLU A 2 -10.13 1.09 19.87
N ALA A 3 -10.27 0.47 18.70
CA ALA A 3 -9.23 0.55 17.65
C ALA A 3 -8.96 1.98 17.15
N VAL A 4 -9.99 2.83 17.12
CA VAL A 4 -9.84 4.24 16.72
C VAL A 4 -9.12 5.01 17.83
N ALA A 5 -9.54 4.84 19.09
CA ALA A 5 -8.90 5.50 20.23
C ALA A 5 -7.42 5.12 20.38
N TRP A 6 -7.07 3.84 20.17
CA TRP A 6 -5.69 3.39 20.14
C TRP A 6 -4.88 4.08 19.03
N TRP A 7 -5.44 4.18 17.83
CA TRP A 7 -4.78 4.82 16.69
C TRP A 7 -4.62 6.34 16.90
N GLU A 8 -5.62 7.01 17.45
CA GLU A 8 -5.56 8.43 17.81
C GLU A 8 -4.47 8.69 18.86
N ALA A 9 -4.37 7.84 19.89
CA ALA A 9 -3.32 7.94 20.90
C ALA A 9 -1.91 7.73 20.30
N LEU A 10 -1.74 6.69 19.47
CA LEU A 10 -0.47 6.39 18.79
C LEU A 10 -0.01 7.54 17.90
N THR A 11 -0.92 8.09 17.09
CA THR A 11 -0.59 9.19 16.17
C THR A 11 -0.41 10.51 16.91
N GLY A 12 -1.14 10.73 18.01
CA GLY A 12 -0.97 11.88 18.89
C GLY A 12 0.36 11.89 19.63
N SER A 13 0.96 10.72 19.91
CA SER A 13 2.32 10.60 20.47
C SER A 13 3.43 10.61 19.42
N GLY A 14 3.13 10.99 18.16
CA GLY A 14 4.12 11.09 17.08
C GLY A 14 4.28 9.86 16.19
N GLY A 15 3.44 8.83 16.35
CA GLY A 15 3.44 7.66 15.47
C GLY A 15 2.94 7.98 14.06
N GLU A 16 3.51 7.33 13.04
CA GLU A 16 3.08 7.51 11.63
C GLU A 16 1.61 7.10 11.43
N GLY A 17 1.15 6.03 12.07
CA GLY A 17 -0.18 5.46 11.91
C GLY A 17 -0.17 3.95 12.00
N MET A 18 -1.08 3.29 11.29
CA MET A 18 -1.27 1.83 11.32
C MET A 18 -1.31 1.20 9.93
N VAL A 19 -1.06 -0.12 9.91
CA VAL A 19 -1.31 -0.97 8.75
C VAL A 19 -2.39 -1.97 9.10
N VAL A 20 -3.56 -1.85 8.47
CA VAL A 20 -4.68 -2.77 8.64
C VAL A 20 -4.49 -3.95 7.71
N LYS A 21 -4.55 -5.16 8.23
CA LYS A 21 -4.40 -6.42 7.48
C LYS A 21 -5.61 -7.32 7.70
N PRO A 22 -6.03 -8.12 6.71
CA PRO A 22 -6.95 -9.22 6.95
C PRO A 22 -6.36 -10.20 7.97
N LEU A 23 -7.22 -10.91 8.71
CA LEU A 23 -6.78 -11.93 9.66
C LEU A 23 -6.04 -13.07 8.95
N ASP A 24 -6.61 -13.55 7.84
CA ASP A 24 -5.96 -14.53 6.97
C ASP A 24 -4.99 -13.87 5.99
N PHE A 25 -3.78 -14.40 5.90
CA PHE A 25 -2.71 -13.88 5.04
C PHE A 25 -3.13 -13.76 3.56
N ILE A 26 -3.95 -14.69 3.07
CA ILE A 26 -4.52 -14.67 1.72
C ILE A 26 -6.04 -14.68 1.84
N SER A 27 -6.64 -13.51 1.71
CA SER A 27 -8.08 -13.32 1.82
C SER A 27 -8.72 -13.04 0.45
N ARG A 28 -9.86 -13.70 0.15
CA ARG A 28 -10.63 -13.50 -1.08
C ARG A 28 -12.07 -13.10 -0.76
N SER A 29 -12.61 -12.22 -1.59
CA SER A 29 -14.03 -11.84 -1.60
C SER A 29 -14.71 -12.36 -2.87
N LYS A 30 -16.03 -12.16 -2.99
CA LYS A 30 -16.78 -12.42 -4.23
C LYS A 30 -16.21 -11.68 -5.45
N LYS A 31 -15.46 -10.60 -5.24
CA LYS A 31 -14.84 -9.76 -6.29
C LYS A 31 -13.36 -10.10 -6.54
N GLY A 32 -12.81 -11.14 -5.92
CA GLY A 32 -11.41 -11.55 -6.07
C GLY A 32 -10.55 -11.29 -4.83
N LEU A 33 -9.23 -11.20 -5.04
CA LEU A 33 -8.25 -11.04 -3.96
C LEU A 33 -8.44 -9.69 -3.24
N ILE A 34 -8.47 -9.73 -1.91
CA ILE A 34 -8.57 -8.52 -1.08
C ILE A 34 -7.18 -7.90 -0.93
N GLN A 35 -7.12 -6.57 -0.75
CA GLN A 35 -5.86 -5.90 -0.44
C GLN A 35 -5.18 -6.56 0.77
N PRO A 36 -3.90 -6.97 0.66
CA PRO A 36 -3.20 -7.66 1.74
C PRO A 36 -2.92 -6.73 2.93
N ALA A 37 -2.86 -5.43 2.68
CA ALA A 37 -2.61 -4.41 3.70
C ALA A 37 -3.17 -3.04 3.25
N LEU A 38 -3.64 -2.25 4.20
CA LEU A 38 -4.03 -0.86 4.02
C LEU A 38 -3.27 0.03 5.00
N LYS A 39 -2.55 1.03 4.51
CA LYS A 39 -1.87 2.03 5.34
C LYS A 39 -2.86 3.14 5.72
N VAL A 40 -2.95 3.45 7.01
CA VAL A 40 -3.77 4.53 7.58
C VAL A 40 -2.88 5.41 8.43
N ARG A 41 -2.50 6.58 7.89
CA ARG A 41 -1.50 7.48 8.49
C ARG A 41 -2.16 8.63 9.24
N GLY A 42 -1.55 9.04 10.34
CA GLY A 42 -2.00 10.14 11.20
C GLY A 42 -1.91 11.50 10.50
N ARG A 43 -2.70 12.45 10.99
CA ARG A 43 -2.80 13.80 10.41
C ARG A 43 -1.46 14.51 10.35
N GLU A 44 -0.74 14.53 11.47
CA GLU A 44 0.55 15.25 11.55
C GLU A 44 1.63 14.61 10.66
N TYR A 45 1.65 13.28 10.53
CA TYR A 45 2.55 12.62 9.59
C TYR A 45 2.24 12.96 8.13
N LEU A 46 0.96 13.08 7.77
CA LEU A 46 0.56 13.44 6.40
C LEU A 46 1.01 14.85 6.00
N ARG A 47 1.25 15.76 6.95
CA ARG A 47 1.88 17.07 6.67
C ARG A 47 3.28 16.94 6.08
N ILE A 48 4.04 15.90 6.46
CA ILE A 48 5.38 15.63 5.91
C ILE A 48 5.27 15.22 4.42
N ILE A 49 4.19 14.53 4.06
CA ILE A 49 3.99 13.96 2.71
C ILE A 49 3.33 14.97 1.76
N TYR A 50 2.39 15.76 2.26
CA TYR A 50 1.55 16.65 1.45
C TYR A 50 1.75 18.14 1.72
N GLY A 51 2.62 18.50 2.66
CA GLY A 51 2.87 19.87 3.06
C GLY A 51 2.09 20.29 4.32
N PRO A 52 2.54 21.35 5.00
CA PRO A 52 1.97 21.78 6.27
C PRO A 52 0.51 22.22 6.16
N GLU A 53 0.05 22.79 5.04
CA GLU A 53 -1.34 23.25 4.85
C GLU A 53 -2.25 22.23 4.13
N TYR A 54 -1.87 20.95 4.07
CA TYR A 54 -2.62 19.95 3.28
C TYR A 54 -4.08 19.76 3.72
N ASP A 55 -4.39 20.08 4.98
CA ASP A 55 -5.72 19.98 5.57
C ASP A 55 -6.57 21.24 5.40
N ALA A 56 -6.08 22.26 4.70
CA ALA A 56 -6.89 23.38 4.26
C ALA A 56 -8.03 22.90 3.32
N PRO A 57 -9.24 23.48 3.37
CA PRO A 57 -10.40 23.01 2.61
C PRO A 57 -10.13 22.79 1.12
N ASP A 58 -9.49 23.76 0.46
CA ASP A 58 -9.19 23.70 -0.98
C ASP A 58 -8.18 22.59 -1.32
N ASN A 59 -7.19 22.36 -0.46
CA ASN A 59 -6.21 21.29 -0.61
C ASN A 59 -6.83 19.90 -0.38
N LEU A 60 -7.72 19.78 0.60
CA LEU A 60 -8.40 18.52 0.90
C LEU A 60 -9.32 18.08 -0.25
N VAL A 61 -10.03 19.01 -0.88
CA VAL A 61 -10.87 18.70 -2.06
C VAL A 61 -10.02 18.09 -3.16
N ARG A 62 -8.89 18.73 -3.53
CA ARG A 62 -7.96 18.22 -4.54
C ARG A 62 -7.34 16.87 -4.16
N LEU A 63 -6.98 16.68 -2.89
CA LEU A 63 -6.38 15.42 -2.43
C LEU A 63 -7.38 14.26 -2.45
N ARG A 64 -8.68 14.52 -2.23
CA ARG A 64 -9.75 13.50 -2.29
C ARG A 64 -10.02 13.01 -3.71
N GLU A 65 -9.79 13.84 -4.72
CA GLU A 65 -9.98 13.47 -6.13
C GLU A 65 -8.92 12.46 -6.65
N ARG A 66 -7.88 12.20 -5.86
CA ARG A 66 -6.82 11.25 -6.26
C ARG A 66 -7.37 9.83 -6.41
N SER A 67 -7.17 9.27 -7.60
CA SER A 67 -7.53 7.87 -7.87
C SER A 67 -6.56 6.90 -7.17
N LEU A 68 -7.08 6.14 -6.21
CA LEU A 68 -6.35 5.04 -5.56
C LEU A 68 -6.45 3.72 -6.35
N GLY A 69 -7.21 3.69 -7.45
CA GLY A 69 -7.49 2.47 -8.21
C GLY A 69 -6.24 1.84 -8.81
N GLY A 70 -5.37 2.65 -9.43
CA GLY A 70 -4.11 2.17 -10.01
C GLY A 70 -3.20 1.56 -8.96
N LYS A 71 -3.01 2.26 -7.84
CA LYS A 71 -2.15 1.81 -6.73
C LYS A 71 -2.66 0.54 -6.06
N ARG A 72 -3.98 0.42 -5.89
CA ARG A 72 -4.64 -0.81 -5.43
C ARG A 72 -4.38 -1.98 -6.38
N SER A 73 -4.50 -1.74 -7.68
CA SER A 73 -4.28 -2.78 -8.69
C SER A 73 -2.81 -3.25 -8.75
N SER A 74 -1.86 -2.32 -8.65
CA SER A 74 -0.42 -2.65 -8.60
C SER A 74 -0.07 -3.45 -7.34
N ALA A 75 -0.53 -3.03 -6.16
CA ALA A 75 -0.27 -3.73 -4.90
C ALA A 75 -0.74 -5.20 -4.93
N LEU A 76 -1.89 -5.50 -5.56
CA LEU A 76 -2.38 -6.87 -5.70
C LEU A 76 -1.50 -7.72 -6.63
N ARG A 77 -1.01 -7.13 -7.73
CA ARG A 77 -0.12 -7.84 -8.67
C ARG A 77 1.25 -8.09 -8.06
N GLU A 78 1.84 -7.08 -7.42
CA GLU A 78 3.11 -7.20 -6.70
C GLU A 78 3.02 -8.27 -5.62
N PHE A 79 1.95 -8.26 -4.82
CA PHE A 79 1.71 -9.28 -3.80
C PHE A 79 1.60 -10.69 -4.40
N ALA A 80 0.84 -10.86 -5.49
CA ALA A 80 0.70 -12.16 -6.15
C ALA A 80 2.03 -12.68 -6.71
N LEU A 81 2.84 -11.81 -7.33
CA LEU A 81 4.16 -12.16 -7.84
C LEU A 81 5.14 -12.51 -6.72
N GLY A 82 5.21 -11.68 -5.67
CA GLY A 82 6.08 -11.92 -4.52
C GLY A 82 5.74 -13.23 -3.79
N HIS A 83 4.45 -13.47 -3.56
CA HIS A 83 4.00 -14.73 -2.95
C HIS A 83 4.34 -15.94 -3.83
N GLN A 84 4.20 -15.83 -5.16
CA GLN A 84 4.56 -16.91 -6.07
C GLN A 84 6.07 -17.14 -6.15
N ALA A 85 6.90 -16.09 -6.06
CA ALA A 85 8.35 -16.21 -5.98
C ALA A 85 8.76 -17.04 -4.75
N LEU A 86 8.20 -16.72 -3.58
CA LEU A 86 8.44 -17.47 -2.34
C LEU A 86 8.01 -18.93 -2.44
N LYS A 87 6.81 -19.19 -2.99
CA LYS A 87 6.34 -20.57 -3.23
C LYS A 87 7.30 -21.37 -4.12
N ARG A 88 7.78 -20.76 -5.22
CA ARG A 88 8.72 -21.40 -6.15
C ARG A 88 10.09 -21.65 -5.49
N PHE A 89 10.54 -20.73 -4.65
CA PHE A 89 11.78 -20.86 -3.89
C PHE A 89 11.71 -22.01 -2.88
N VAL A 90 10.67 -22.06 -2.04
CA VAL A 90 10.47 -23.14 -1.06
C VAL A 90 10.35 -24.51 -1.75
N ALA A 91 9.71 -24.55 -2.92
CA ALA A 91 9.61 -25.76 -3.74
C ALA A 91 10.91 -26.13 -4.50
N LYS A 92 12.02 -25.43 -4.26
CA LYS A 92 13.34 -25.66 -4.90
C LYS A 92 13.29 -25.66 -6.43
N GLN A 93 12.43 -24.82 -7.03
CA GLN A 93 12.38 -24.67 -8.48
C GLN A 93 13.63 -23.97 -9.02
N PRO A 94 13.96 -24.13 -10.32
CA PRO A 94 15.10 -23.45 -10.93
C PRO A 94 15.04 -21.93 -10.74
N LEU A 95 16.19 -21.31 -10.49
CA LEU A 95 16.32 -19.88 -10.18
C LEU A 95 15.62 -18.98 -11.20
N ARG A 96 15.65 -19.34 -12.50
CA ARG A 96 14.96 -18.61 -13.57
C ARG A 96 13.46 -18.43 -13.31
N ARG A 97 12.78 -19.42 -12.74
CA ARG A 97 11.34 -19.36 -12.40
C ARG A 97 11.07 -18.47 -11.19
N ILE A 98 12.02 -18.37 -10.26
CA ILE A 98 11.89 -17.50 -9.09
C ILE A 98 12.10 -16.05 -9.53
N HIS A 99 13.19 -15.81 -10.28
CA HIS A 99 13.54 -14.50 -10.81
C HIS A 99 12.50 -13.93 -11.79
N GLU A 100 11.81 -14.77 -12.57
CA GLU A 100 10.66 -14.35 -13.37
C GLU A 100 9.64 -13.56 -12.54
N CYS A 101 9.32 -14.02 -11.33
CA CYS A 101 8.38 -13.32 -10.44
C CYS A 101 9.01 -12.08 -9.78
N VAL A 102 10.26 -12.18 -9.32
CA VAL A 102 10.97 -11.06 -8.66
C VAL A 102 11.16 -9.88 -9.60
N PHE A 103 11.61 -10.13 -10.84
CA PHE A 103 11.76 -9.09 -11.85
C PHE A 103 10.40 -8.52 -12.29
N GLY A 104 9.34 -9.32 -12.25
CA GLY A 104 7.97 -8.82 -12.44
C GLY A 104 7.55 -7.79 -11.39
N VAL A 105 7.94 -7.97 -10.12
CA VAL A 105 7.69 -6.97 -9.06
C VAL A 105 8.45 -5.69 -9.35
N LEU A 106 9.76 -5.78 -9.65
CA LEU A 106 10.56 -4.60 -9.99
C LEU A 106 9.98 -3.80 -11.17
N ALA A 107 9.55 -4.50 -12.23
CA ALA A 107 8.95 -3.86 -13.39
C ALA A 107 7.62 -3.14 -13.07
N LEU A 108 6.87 -3.59 -12.07
CA LEU A 108 5.63 -2.93 -11.65
C LEU A 108 5.89 -1.68 -10.80
N GLU A 109 6.96 -1.68 -10.00
CA GLU A 109 7.37 -0.52 -9.19
C GLU A 109 7.78 0.67 -10.06
N GLU A 110 8.55 0.43 -11.14
CA GLU A 110 8.97 1.47 -12.10
C GLU A 110 7.78 2.17 -12.77
N ARG A 111 6.65 1.46 -12.95
CA ARG A 111 5.43 2.05 -13.50
C ARG A 111 4.63 2.82 -12.45
N THR A 112 4.85 2.57 -11.17
CA THR A 112 4.10 3.16 -10.06
C THR A 112 4.80 4.42 -9.51
N SER A 113 6.11 4.55 -9.70
CA SER A 113 6.94 5.69 -9.28
C SER A 113 6.82 6.94 -10.17
N GLY A 114 6.11 6.87 -11.31
CA GLY A 114 5.87 7.99 -12.24
C GLY A 114 4.94 9.10 -11.74
N VAL A 115 4.97 9.44 -10.44
CA VAL A 115 4.20 10.54 -9.85
C VAL A 115 5.11 11.35 -8.95
N TYR A 116 5.83 12.31 -9.52
CA TYR A 116 6.10 13.67 -9.00
C TYR A 116 6.70 14.50 -10.15
N SER A 117 5.84 15.02 -11.04
CA SER A 117 6.16 16.21 -11.83
C SER A 117 5.14 17.27 -11.42
N PRO A 118 5.54 18.33 -10.70
CA PRO A 118 4.64 19.41 -10.37
C PRO A 118 4.48 20.27 -11.62
N SER A 119 3.29 20.23 -12.24
CA SER A 119 2.78 21.33 -13.06
C SER A 119 2.17 22.38 -12.15
#